data_AF-A0A661X701-F1
#
_entry.id   AF-A0A661X701-F1
#
_cell.length_a   1.000
_cell.length_b   1.000
_cell.length_c   1.000
_cell.angle_alpha   90.00
_cell.angle_beta   90.00
_cell.angle_gamma   90.00
#
_symmetry.space_group_name_H-M   'P 1'
#
loop_
_entity.id
_entity.type
_entity.pdbx_description
1 polymer ?
#
loop_
_entity_poly.entity_id
_entity_poly.type
_entity_poly.pdbx_seq_one_letter_code
_entity_poly.pdbx_strand_id
1 'polypeptide(L)'
;MNYNKFNRAGLSAAFSFYARALTYPYDEMRHELQHQFREVEKNIENEYDNTVASRILDVLNTYQGEEMKELQTEYTRLFTPRKEQEPLIPLRLSDWLKSEHWDDLHEHLFEAGVGVYSNEYPDFISHILEYFASILPYEDEESIRTFFDRYLKEPVPKLCERIYKNSNVNFYKEYAKGLHDLIHLMQEALENDDDVSN
;
A
#
# COMPACT_ATOMS: atom_id res chain seq x y z
N MET A 1 -5.35 21.29 -10.35
CA MET A 1 -5.78 19.99 -9.85
C MET A 1 -5.78 20.13 -8.32
N ASN A 2 -6.60 19.40 -7.56
CA ASN A 2 -6.57 19.58 -6.11
C ASN A 2 -6.56 18.21 -5.44
N TYR A 3 -5.36 17.79 -5.05
CA TYR A 3 -5.19 16.84 -3.95
C TYR A 3 -5.87 17.31 -2.64
N ASN A 4 -6.47 18.51 -2.59
CA ASN A 4 -7.18 19.11 -1.44
C ASN A 4 -8.33 18.28 -0.84
N LYS A 5 -8.76 17.18 -1.49
CA LYS A 5 -9.71 16.25 -0.87
C LYS A 5 -9.04 15.33 0.17
N PHE A 6 -7.72 15.21 0.13
CA PHE A 6 -6.92 14.49 1.12
C PHE A 6 -5.91 15.44 1.75
N ASN A 7 -5.58 15.21 3.01
CA ASN A 7 -4.33 15.73 3.54
C ASN A 7 -3.18 14.90 2.97
N ARG A 8 -2.25 15.50 2.20
CA ARG A 8 -1.09 14.78 1.64
C ARG A 8 -0.25 14.08 2.71
N ALA A 9 -0.14 14.67 3.90
CA ALA A 9 0.55 14.06 5.03
C ALA A 9 -0.21 12.83 5.57
N GLY A 10 -1.54 12.90 5.65
CA GLY A 10 -2.39 11.78 6.03
C GLY A 10 -2.31 10.64 5.01
N LEU A 11 -2.32 10.98 3.71
CA LEU A 11 -2.19 10.02 2.62
C LEU A 11 -0.82 9.34 2.60
N SER A 12 0.25 10.11 2.80
CA SER A 12 1.62 9.60 2.96
C SER A 12 1.69 8.60 4.12
N ALA A 13 1.18 8.97 5.30
CA ALA A 13 1.13 8.08 6.46
C ALA A 13 0.32 6.80 6.20
N ALA A 14 -0.80 6.90 5.47
CA ALA A 14 -1.62 5.75 5.10
C ALA A 14 -0.88 4.77 4.17
N PHE A 15 -0.19 5.27 3.14
CA PHE A 15 0.62 4.40 2.27
C PHE A 15 1.79 3.77 3.01
N SER A 16 2.47 4.51 3.90
CA SER A 16 3.51 3.94 4.76
C SER A 16 2.97 2.83 5.67
N PHE A 17 1.75 2.98 6.19
CA PHE A 17 1.08 1.93 6.96
C PHE A 17 0.85 0.67 6.11
N TYR A 18 0.25 0.80 4.92
CA TYR A 18 -0.02 -0.34 4.06
C TYR A 18 1.25 -0.99 3.48
N ALA A 19 2.30 -0.21 3.23
CA ALA A 19 3.62 -0.73 2.87
C ALA A 19 4.16 -1.62 3.98
N ARG A 20 4.08 -1.14 5.24
CA ARG A 20 4.59 -1.87 6.40
C ARG A 20 3.77 -3.11 6.72
N ALA A 21 2.45 -3.01 6.72
CA ALA A 21 1.54 -4.10 7.03
C ALA A 21 1.61 -5.27 6.02
N LEU A 22 2.17 -5.04 4.82
CA LEU A 22 2.42 -6.09 3.83
C LEU A 22 3.72 -6.87 4.06
N THR A 23 4.54 -6.50 5.03
CA THR A 23 5.81 -7.20 5.32
C THR A 23 5.60 -8.42 6.22
N TYR A 24 6.62 -9.27 6.35
CA TYR A 24 6.54 -10.49 7.17
C TYR A 24 6.16 -10.13 8.62
N PRO A 25 5.10 -10.73 9.20
CA PRO A 25 4.61 -10.34 10.52
C PRO A 25 5.50 -10.84 11.66
N TYR A 26 5.67 -10.01 12.68
CA TYR A 26 6.42 -10.32 13.90
C TYR A 26 5.90 -9.50 15.10
N ASP A 27 6.37 -9.83 16.30
CA ASP A 27 5.78 -9.35 17.56
C ASP A 27 5.81 -7.82 17.69
N GLU A 28 6.94 -7.17 17.43
CA GLU A 28 7.08 -5.73 17.59
C GLU A 28 6.38 -4.92 16.49
N MET A 29 6.02 -5.55 15.35
CA MET A 29 5.25 -4.89 14.29
C MET A 29 3.91 -4.33 14.80
N ARG A 30 3.33 -4.91 15.87
CA ARG A 30 2.12 -4.36 16.51
C ARG A 30 2.32 -2.91 16.95
N HIS A 31 3.47 -2.61 17.55
CA HIS A 31 3.81 -1.28 18.03
C HIS A 31 4.12 -0.34 16.88
N GLU A 32 4.78 -0.83 15.83
CA GLU A 32 5.08 -0.05 14.63
C GLU A 32 3.82 0.38 13.88
N LEU A 33 2.90 -0.56 13.62
CA LEU A 33 1.62 -0.27 12.98
C LEU A 33 0.78 0.69 13.81
N GLN A 34 0.80 0.56 15.14
CA GLN A 34 0.10 1.49 16.02
C GLN A 34 0.73 2.88 16.03
N HIS A 35 2.06 2.97 15.94
CA HIS A 35 2.74 4.25 15.77
C HIS A 35 2.37 4.91 14.44
N GLN A 36 2.41 4.16 13.34
CA GLN A 36 2.02 4.66 12.02
C GLN A 36 0.55 5.10 11.99
N PHE A 37 -0.36 4.36 12.61
CA PHE A 37 -1.77 4.77 12.72
C PHE A 37 -1.92 6.11 13.46
N ARG A 38 -1.17 6.34 14.54
CA ARG A 38 -1.19 7.65 15.22
C ARG A 38 -0.71 8.80 14.34
N GLU A 39 0.22 8.54 13.42
CA GLU A 39 0.61 9.56 12.43
C GLU A 39 -0.53 9.84 11.45
N VAL A 40 -1.31 8.84 11.04
CA VAL A 40 -2.53 9.06 10.25
C VAL A 40 -3.54 9.90 11.05
N GLU A 41 -3.81 9.56 12.31
CA GLU A 41 -4.78 10.27 13.16
C GLU A 41 -4.47 11.76 13.33
N LYS A 42 -3.18 12.11 13.44
CA LYS A 42 -2.74 13.52 13.58
C LYS A 42 -3.04 14.36 12.35
N ASN A 43 -3.21 13.74 11.19
CA ASN A 43 -3.34 14.40 9.90
C ASN A 43 -4.76 14.32 9.33
N ILE A 44 -5.76 13.90 10.10
CA ILE A 44 -7.16 13.88 9.66
C ILE A 44 -7.68 15.31 9.57
N GLU A 45 -8.01 15.76 8.35
CA GLU A 45 -8.57 17.09 8.10
C GLU A 45 -9.96 17.05 7.46
N ASN A 46 -10.32 15.94 6.82
CA ASN A 46 -11.57 15.81 6.07
C ASN A 46 -12.18 14.39 6.17
N GLU A 47 -13.33 14.19 5.51
CA GLU A 47 -14.06 12.92 5.53
C GLU A 47 -13.31 11.78 4.82
N TYR A 48 -12.50 12.08 3.80
CA TYR A 48 -11.67 11.07 3.13
C TYR A 48 -10.58 10.55 4.07
N ASP A 49 -9.86 11.45 4.74
CA ASP A 49 -8.84 11.08 5.73
C ASP A 49 -9.45 10.26 6.88
N ASN A 50 -10.64 10.65 7.36
CA ASN A 50 -11.36 9.92 8.40
C ASN A 50 -11.76 8.51 7.94
N THR A 51 -12.20 8.37 6.68
CA THR A 51 -12.53 7.06 6.10
C THR A 51 -11.30 6.16 6.02
N VAL A 52 -10.17 6.70 5.55
CA VAL A 52 -8.89 5.99 5.48
C VAL A 52 -8.41 5.58 6.88
N ALA A 53 -8.47 6.48 7.86
CA ALA A 53 -8.11 6.20 9.24
C ALA A 53 -8.98 5.08 9.84
N SER A 54 -10.29 5.11 9.60
CA SER A 54 -11.21 4.04 10.04
C SER A 54 -10.83 2.68 9.45
N ARG A 55 -10.46 2.62 8.16
CA ARG A 55 -10.01 1.37 7.52
C ARG A 55 -8.70 0.87 8.11
N ILE A 56 -7.75 1.76 8.36
CA ILE A 56 -6.48 1.41 9.00
C ILE A 56 -6.71 0.87 10.41
N LEU A 57 -7.65 1.45 11.16
CA LEU A 57 -8.02 0.95 12.49
C LEU A 57 -8.60 -0.46 12.45
N ASP A 58 -9.44 -0.79 11.47
CA ASP A 58 -9.95 -2.16 11.27
C ASP A 58 -8.82 -3.17 11.00
N VAL A 59 -7.84 -2.78 10.19
CA VAL A 59 -6.63 -3.59 9.92
C VAL A 59 -5.80 -3.78 11.19
N LEU A 60 -5.59 -2.72 11.97
CA LEU A 60 -4.83 -2.79 13.22
C LEU A 60 -5.52 -3.69 14.25
N ASN A 61 -6.83 -3.54 14.42
CA ASN A 61 -7.62 -4.33 15.36
C ASN A 61 -7.58 -5.82 15.02
N THR A 62 -7.65 -6.17 13.73
CA THR A 62 -7.51 -7.58 13.30
C THR A 62 -6.10 -8.11 13.52
N TYR A 63 -5.04 -7.34 13.22
CA TYR A 63 -3.66 -7.74 13.49
C TYR A 63 -3.40 -8.03 14.99
N GLN A 64 -4.00 -7.23 15.87
CA GLN A 64 -3.87 -7.39 17.32
C GLN A 64 -4.68 -8.59 17.85
N GLY A 65 -5.81 -8.90 17.22
CA GLY A 65 -6.69 -10.00 17.60
C GLY A 65 -6.25 -11.38 17.14
N GLU A 66 -5.38 -11.48 16.13
CA GLU A 66 -4.92 -12.75 15.57
C GLU A 66 -3.64 -13.27 16.26
N GLU A 67 -3.49 -14.60 16.29
CA GLU A 67 -2.28 -15.23 16.80
C GLU A 67 -1.10 -15.01 15.84
N MET A 68 0.06 -14.59 16.37
CA MET A 68 1.25 -14.31 15.55
C MET A 68 1.65 -15.50 14.67
N LYS A 69 1.51 -16.72 15.19
CA LYS A 69 1.82 -17.94 14.45
C LYS A 69 0.90 -18.14 13.25
N GLU A 70 -0.38 -17.79 13.38
CA GLU A 70 -1.35 -17.89 12.28
C GLU A 70 -1.01 -16.87 11.19
N LEU A 71 -0.72 -15.63 11.58
CA LEU A 71 -0.27 -14.56 10.68
C LEU A 71 0.98 -14.96 9.88
N GLN A 72 2.01 -15.46 10.56
CA GLN A 72 3.27 -15.89 9.94
C GLN A 72 3.08 -17.09 8.99
N THR A 73 2.27 -18.06 9.42
CA THR A 73 1.94 -19.24 8.59
C THR A 73 1.21 -18.81 7.34
N GLU A 74 0.26 -17.89 7.48
CA GLU A 74 -0.53 -17.39 6.37
C GLU A 74 0.29 -16.54 5.41
N TYR A 75 1.14 -15.63 5.92
CA TYR A 75 2.09 -14.88 5.10
C TYR A 75 2.95 -15.82 4.25
N THR A 76 3.53 -16.83 4.88
CA THR A 76 4.40 -17.81 4.21
C THR A 76 3.64 -18.61 3.16
N ARG A 77 2.36 -18.90 3.40
CA ARG A 77 1.49 -19.61 2.45
C ARG A 77 1.14 -18.75 1.24
N LEU A 78 0.89 -17.46 1.45
CA LEU A 78 0.45 -16.54 0.40
C LEU A 78 1.62 -16.04 -0.46
N PHE A 79 2.70 -15.58 0.17
CA PHE A 79 3.67 -14.69 -0.46
C PHE A 79 5.07 -15.27 -0.61
N THR A 80 5.41 -16.33 0.13
CA THR A 80 6.76 -16.90 0.11
C THR A 80 6.87 -18.01 -0.94
N PRO A 81 7.84 -17.93 -1.88
CA PRO A 81 8.10 -19.01 -2.81
C PRO A 81 8.56 -20.27 -2.06
N ARG A 82 8.08 -21.43 -2.49
CA ARG A 82 8.60 -22.74 -2.05
C ARG A 82 9.52 -23.28 -3.14
N LYS A 83 10.42 -24.21 -2.80
CA LYS A 83 11.51 -24.69 -3.68
C LYS A 83 11.16 -24.86 -5.17
N GLU A 84 9.96 -25.34 -5.49
CA GLU A 84 9.49 -25.58 -6.86
C GLU A 84 8.11 -24.96 -7.14
N GLN A 85 7.66 -24.02 -6.30
CA GLN A 85 6.34 -23.40 -6.42
C GLN A 85 6.48 -21.90 -6.22
N GLU A 86 6.06 -21.15 -7.25
CA GLU A 86 5.81 -19.73 -7.15
C GLU A 86 4.85 -19.43 -5.98
N PRO A 87 4.96 -18.25 -5.35
CA PRO A 87 4.02 -17.87 -4.31
C PRO A 87 2.60 -17.83 -4.89
N LEU A 88 1.60 -18.13 -4.05
CA LEU A 88 0.21 -18.07 -4.47
C LEU A 88 -0.17 -16.65 -4.92
N ILE A 89 0.44 -15.65 -4.31
CA ILE A 89 0.30 -14.24 -4.61
C ILE A 89 1.70 -13.64 -4.77
N PRO A 90 2.11 -13.28 -6.00
CA PRO A 90 3.38 -12.59 -6.21
C PRO A 90 3.32 -11.17 -5.65
N LEU A 91 4.40 -10.75 -4.99
CA LEU A 91 4.54 -9.40 -4.42
C LEU A 91 5.41 -8.46 -5.28
N ARG A 92 5.82 -8.86 -6.49
CA ARG A 92 6.55 -7.98 -7.42
C ARG A 92 5.57 -7.30 -8.35
N LEU A 93 5.71 -6.00 -8.56
CA LEU A 93 4.83 -5.23 -9.45
C LEU A 93 4.87 -5.76 -10.88
N SER A 94 6.03 -6.24 -11.34
CA SER A 94 6.23 -6.83 -12.68
C SER A 94 5.38 -8.08 -12.96
N ASP A 95 4.89 -8.76 -11.92
CA ASP A 95 3.96 -9.90 -12.08
C ASP A 95 2.51 -9.45 -12.35
N TRP A 96 2.20 -8.17 -12.14
CA TRP A 96 0.85 -7.60 -12.26
C TRP A 96 0.71 -6.62 -13.41
N LEU A 97 1.81 -5.98 -13.80
CA LEU A 97 1.86 -4.93 -14.80
C LEU A 97 2.94 -5.27 -15.83
N LYS A 98 2.65 -5.04 -17.12
CA LYS A 98 3.69 -4.97 -18.14
C LYS A 98 3.97 -3.50 -18.40
N SER A 99 5.11 -3.01 -17.92
CA SER A 99 5.55 -1.64 -18.14
C SER A 99 6.80 -1.61 -19.03
N GLU A 100 6.93 -0.58 -19.85
CA GLU A 100 8.19 -0.26 -20.55
C GLU A 100 9.10 0.63 -19.70
N HIS A 101 8.62 1.11 -18.54
CA HIS A 101 9.27 2.08 -17.66
C HIS A 101 9.92 1.46 -16.41
N TRP A 102 10.35 0.20 -16.49
CA TRP A 102 10.95 -0.48 -15.33
C TRP A 102 12.27 0.13 -14.91
N ASP A 103 13.09 0.54 -15.87
CA ASP A 103 14.39 1.14 -15.60
C ASP A 103 14.22 2.47 -14.85
N ASP A 104 13.30 3.32 -15.33
CA ASP A 104 12.94 4.58 -14.66
C ASP A 104 12.47 4.35 -13.20
N LEU A 105 11.58 3.36 -12.99
CA LEU A 105 11.08 3.03 -11.66
C LEU A 105 12.21 2.55 -10.73
N HIS A 106 13.09 1.68 -11.22
CA HIS A 106 14.21 1.16 -10.43
C HIS A 106 15.21 2.26 -10.07
N GLU A 107 15.48 3.21 -10.97
CA GLU A 107 16.33 4.36 -10.69
C GLU A 107 15.74 5.21 -9.57
N HIS A 108 14.45 5.56 -9.66
CA HIS A 108 13.76 6.33 -8.62
C HIS A 108 13.77 5.64 -7.24
N LEU A 109 13.52 4.32 -7.20
CA LEU A 109 13.55 3.55 -5.97
C LEU A 109 14.96 3.51 -5.36
N PHE A 110 15.98 3.37 -6.21
CA PHE A 110 17.39 3.38 -5.79
C PHE A 110 17.81 4.73 -5.22
N GLU A 111 17.47 5.84 -5.89
CA GLU A 111 17.77 7.20 -5.44
C GLU A 111 17.10 7.54 -4.10
N ALA A 112 15.87 7.05 -3.89
CA ALA A 112 15.16 7.20 -2.63
C ALA A 112 15.65 6.26 -1.52
N GLY A 113 16.59 5.34 -1.83
CA GLY A 113 17.12 4.38 -0.87
C GLY A 113 16.13 3.29 -0.46
N VAL A 114 15.02 3.14 -1.17
CA VAL A 114 13.95 2.17 -0.85
C VAL A 114 14.44 0.76 -1.19
N GLY A 115 14.30 -0.18 -0.25
CA GLY A 115 14.66 -1.59 -0.47
C GLY A 115 16.16 -1.89 -0.64
N VAL A 116 17.05 -0.90 -0.49
CA VAL A 116 18.51 -1.06 -0.70
C VAL A 116 19.15 -2.10 0.22
N TYR A 117 18.50 -2.42 1.35
CA TYR A 117 19.00 -3.37 2.35
C TYR A 117 18.16 -4.66 2.48
N SER A 118 17.07 -4.83 1.74
CA SER A 118 16.11 -5.91 1.99
C SER A 118 16.45 -7.25 1.32
N ASN A 119 17.47 -7.33 0.44
CA ASN A 119 17.70 -8.48 -0.47
C ASN A 119 16.46 -8.85 -1.31
N GLU A 120 15.41 -8.03 -1.29
CA GLU A 120 14.20 -8.19 -2.07
C GLU A 120 14.37 -7.52 -3.44
N TYR A 121 13.44 -7.80 -4.36
CA TYR A 121 13.46 -7.12 -5.65
C TYR A 121 13.02 -5.67 -5.45
N PRO A 122 13.59 -4.70 -6.20
CA PRO A 122 13.23 -3.30 -6.05
C PRO A 122 11.73 -3.06 -6.23
N ASP A 123 11.11 -3.76 -7.19
CA ASP A 123 9.71 -3.62 -7.55
C ASP A 123 8.72 -4.34 -6.62
N PHE A 124 9.14 -4.73 -5.41
CA PHE A 124 8.20 -5.25 -4.40
C PHE A 124 7.13 -4.22 -4.09
N ILE A 125 5.86 -4.65 -4.03
CA ILE A 125 4.73 -3.74 -3.83
C ILE A 125 4.88 -2.91 -2.55
N SER A 126 5.42 -3.48 -1.47
CA SER A 126 5.75 -2.72 -0.25
C SER A 126 6.69 -1.55 -0.52
N HIS A 127 7.74 -1.73 -1.33
CA HIS A 127 8.65 -0.66 -1.74
C HIS A 127 7.95 0.38 -2.62
N ILE A 128 7.08 -0.05 -3.54
CA ILE A 128 6.32 0.88 -4.39
C ILE A 128 5.41 1.78 -3.55
N LEU A 129 4.72 1.20 -2.57
CA LEU A 129 3.86 1.95 -1.65
C LEU A 129 4.68 2.87 -0.73
N GLU A 130 5.84 2.42 -0.25
CA GLU A 130 6.75 3.23 0.58
C GLU A 130 7.34 4.41 -0.19
N TYR A 131 7.78 4.18 -1.43
CA TYR A 131 8.24 5.24 -2.33
C TYR A 131 7.12 6.23 -2.65
N PHE A 132 5.93 5.74 -2.97
CA PHE A 132 4.80 6.62 -3.24
C PHE A 132 4.46 7.46 -2.00
N ALA A 133 4.50 6.87 -0.80
CA ALA A 133 4.33 7.60 0.45
C ALA A 133 5.36 8.72 0.62
N SER A 134 6.63 8.46 0.28
CA SER A 134 7.73 9.41 0.50
C SER A 134 7.67 10.60 -0.45
N ILE A 135 7.17 10.43 -1.67
CA ILE A 135 7.09 11.52 -2.66
C ILE A 135 5.89 12.45 -2.49
N LEU A 136 4.79 11.98 -1.87
CA LEU A 136 3.54 12.74 -1.71
C LEU A 136 3.73 14.16 -1.12
N PRO A 137 4.58 14.38 -0.10
CA PRO A 137 4.78 15.72 0.46
C PRO A 137 5.62 16.67 -0.41
N TYR A 138 6.38 16.15 -1.38
CA TYR A 138 7.45 16.91 -2.06
C TYR A 138 7.20 17.10 -3.55
N GLU A 139 6.60 16.13 -4.22
CA GLU A 139 6.38 16.15 -5.66
C GLU A 139 5.15 16.99 -6.05
N ASP A 140 5.16 17.46 -7.29
CA ASP A 140 4.03 18.15 -7.90
C ASP A 140 2.88 17.16 -8.22
N GLU A 141 1.69 17.72 -8.46
CA GLU A 141 0.48 16.93 -8.66
C GLU A 141 0.51 16.05 -9.92
N GLU A 142 1.15 16.52 -10.99
CA GLU A 142 1.23 15.78 -12.26
C GLU A 142 2.15 14.56 -12.11
N SER A 143 3.28 14.73 -11.40
CA SER A 143 4.20 13.64 -11.07
C SER A 143 3.53 12.58 -10.20
N ILE A 144 2.79 12.97 -9.15
CA ILE A 144 2.04 12.04 -8.28
C ILE A 144 0.95 11.32 -9.09
N ARG A 145 0.18 12.03 -9.92
CA ARG A 145 -0.87 11.44 -10.77
C ARG A 145 -0.27 10.41 -11.73
N THR A 146 0.80 10.78 -12.41
CA THR A 146 1.48 9.92 -13.38
C THR A 146 1.98 8.64 -12.73
N PHE A 147 2.58 8.74 -11.54
CA PHE A 147 3.02 7.56 -10.79
C PHE A 147 1.82 6.69 -10.36
N PHE A 148 0.77 7.30 -9.81
CA PHE A 148 -0.43 6.60 -9.38
C PHE A 148 -1.10 5.83 -10.53
N ASP A 149 -1.36 6.51 -11.65
CA ASP A 149 -2.00 5.93 -12.83
C ASP A 149 -1.17 4.79 -13.42
N ARG A 150 0.16 4.93 -13.42
CA ARG A 150 1.07 3.95 -14.01
C ARG A 150 1.29 2.72 -13.13
N TYR A 151 1.46 2.90 -11.83
CA TYR A 151 1.99 1.84 -10.96
C TYR A 151 1.05 1.38 -9.84
N LEU A 152 -0.02 2.13 -9.54
CA LEU A 152 -0.91 1.80 -8.42
C LEU A 152 -2.35 1.50 -8.86
N LYS A 153 -2.92 2.34 -9.73
CA LYS A 153 -4.36 2.35 -10.07
C LYS A 153 -4.90 0.99 -10.50
N GLU A 154 -4.20 0.27 -11.38
CA GLU A 154 -4.64 -1.04 -11.86
C GLU A 154 -4.05 -2.24 -11.08
N PRO A 155 -2.73 -2.32 -10.82
CA PRO A 155 -2.13 -3.54 -10.26
C PRO A 155 -2.47 -3.74 -8.77
N VAL A 156 -2.57 -2.67 -7.98
CA VAL A 156 -2.81 -2.80 -6.53
C VAL A 156 -4.22 -3.33 -6.22
N PRO A 157 -5.31 -2.85 -6.84
CA PRO A 157 -6.63 -3.44 -6.63
C PRO A 157 -6.70 -4.93 -7.00
N LYS A 158 -6.02 -5.37 -8.06
CA LYS A 158 -5.92 -6.79 -8.45
C LYS A 158 -5.19 -7.63 -7.41
N LEU A 159 -4.10 -7.09 -6.84
CA LEU A 159 -3.40 -7.71 -5.73
C LEU A 159 -4.32 -7.87 -4.53
N CYS A 160 -5.00 -6.79 -4.12
CA CYS A 160 -5.94 -6.81 -2.99
C CYS A 160 -7.05 -7.85 -3.20
N GLU A 161 -7.63 -7.93 -4.40
CA GLU A 161 -8.63 -8.93 -4.72
C GLU A 161 -8.10 -10.37 -4.55
N ARG A 162 -6.87 -10.65 -5.00
CA ARG A 162 -6.25 -11.97 -4.80
C ARG A 162 -5.99 -12.25 -3.33
N ILE A 163 -5.48 -11.28 -2.56
CA ILE A 163 -5.26 -11.43 -1.12
C ILE A 163 -6.58 -11.76 -0.42
N TYR A 164 -7.63 -10.97 -0.69
CA TYR A 164 -8.93 -11.15 -0.07
C TYR A 164 -9.53 -12.53 -0.35
N LYS A 165 -9.49 -12.99 -1.61
CA LYS A 165 -10.05 -14.28 -2.03
C LYS A 165 -9.29 -15.47 -1.48
N ASN A 166 -7.97 -15.36 -1.35
CA ASN A 166 -7.12 -16.48 -0.99
C ASN A 166 -6.77 -16.52 0.50
N SER A 167 -6.98 -15.44 1.26
CA SER A 167 -6.66 -15.40 2.69
C SER A 167 -7.64 -16.22 3.54
N ASN A 168 -7.08 -16.94 4.51
CA ASN A 168 -7.81 -17.63 5.57
C ASN A 168 -7.94 -16.78 6.84
N VAL A 169 -7.05 -15.81 7.05
CA VAL A 169 -7.04 -14.93 8.22
C VAL A 169 -7.73 -13.60 7.89
N ASN A 170 -8.36 -13.00 8.89
CA ASN A 170 -9.09 -11.74 8.76
C ASN A 170 -8.15 -10.55 8.58
N PHE A 171 -6.97 -10.55 9.18
CA PHE A 171 -6.00 -9.46 9.01
C PHE A 171 -5.73 -9.16 7.53
N TYR A 172 -5.33 -10.15 6.73
CA TYR A 172 -5.05 -9.93 5.30
C TYR A 172 -6.32 -9.58 4.50
N LYS A 173 -7.51 -9.99 4.95
CA LYS A 173 -8.77 -9.59 4.31
C LYS A 173 -9.07 -8.12 4.56
N GLU A 174 -8.92 -7.65 5.79
CA GLU A 174 -9.11 -6.23 6.12
C GLU A 174 -7.99 -5.38 5.51
N TYR A 175 -6.75 -5.88 5.48
CA TYR A 175 -5.65 -5.23 4.74
C TYR A 175 -6.03 -4.99 3.28
N ALA A 176 -6.50 -6.06 2.61
CA ALA A 176 -6.89 -5.99 1.21
C ALA A 176 -8.04 -5.03 0.96
N LYS A 177 -9.08 -5.07 1.80
CA LYS A 177 -10.21 -4.12 1.72
C LYS A 177 -9.74 -2.69 1.92
N GLY A 178 -8.97 -2.43 2.96
CA GLY A 178 -8.52 -1.08 3.31
C GLY A 178 -7.63 -0.47 2.22
N LEU A 179 -6.65 -1.22 1.71
CA LEU A 179 -5.79 -0.73 0.63
C LEU A 179 -6.57 -0.56 -0.68
N HIS A 180 -7.48 -1.48 -1.00
CA HIS A 180 -8.36 -1.34 -2.16
C HIS A 180 -9.23 -0.07 -2.07
N ASP A 181 -9.87 0.16 -0.91
CA ASP A 181 -10.67 1.36 -0.66
C ASP A 181 -9.82 2.62 -0.76
N LEU A 182 -8.57 2.62 -0.24
CA LEU A 182 -7.65 3.75 -0.38
C LEU A 182 -7.37 4.10 -1.85
N ILE A 183 -7.03 3.11 -2.68
CA ILE A 183 -6.79 3.32 -4.11
C ILE A 183 -8.06 3.82 -4.81
N HIS A 184 -9.22 3.27 -4.45
CA HIS A 184 -10.50 3.68 -5.03
C HIS A 184 -10.85 5.13 -4.69
N LEU A 185 -10.74 5.52 -3.42
CA LEU A 185 -11.00 6.89 -2.98
C LEU A 185 -10.04 7.89 -3.64
N MET A 186 -8.77 7.50 -3.84
CA MET A 186 -7.83 8.31 -4.60
C MET A 186 -8.28 8.48 -6.06
N GLN A 187 -8.69 7.40 -6.71
CA GLN A 187 -9.18 7.45 -8.08
C GLN A 187 -10.42 8.37 -8.20
N GLU A 188 -11.38 8.25 -7.30
CA GLU A 188 -12.56 9.12 -7.26
C GLU A 188 -12.18 10.59 -7.05
N ALA A 189 -11.20 10.87 -6.18
CA ALA A 189 -10.72 12.23 -5.97
C ALA A 189 -10.08 12.83 -7.23
N LEU A 190 -9.38 12.00 -8.02
CA LEU A 190 -8.73 12.41 -9.27
C LEU A 190 -9.73 12.58 -10.43
N GLU A 191 -10.76 11.73 -10.53
CA GLU A 191 -11.71 11.73 -11.66
C GLU A 191 -12.77 12.84 -11.55
N ASN A 192 -13.22 13.17 -10.33
CA ASN A 192 -14.22 14.23 -10.10
C ASN A 192 -13.71 15.66 -10.38
N ASP A 193 -12.43 15.85 -10.68
CA ASP A 193 -11.83 17.14 -11.05
C ASP A 193 -11.91 17.40 -12.58
N ASP A 194 -11.93 16.33 -13.39
CA ASP A 194 -11.97 16.43 -14.86
C ASP A 194 -13.36 16.89 -15.38
N ASP A 195 -14.42 16.72 -14.56
CA ASP A 195 -15.80 17.12 -14.89
C ASP A 195 -16.16 18.59 -14.58
N VAL A 196 -15.36 19.28 -13.75
CA VAL A 196 -15.61 20.68 -13.36
C VAL A 196 -14.80 21.67 -14.23
N SER A 197 -13.88 21.15 -15.04
CA SER A 197 -12.96 21.92 -15.87
C SER A 197 -13.36 22.00 -17.37
N ASN A 198 -14.54 21.48 -17.74
CA ASN A 198 -15.11 21.53 -19.11
C ASN A 198 -16.33 22.46 -19.20
#